data_AF-A0A920MPQ2-F1
#
_entry.id   AF-A0A920MPQ2-F1
#
_cell.length_a   1.000
_cell.length_b   1.000
_cell.length_c   1.000
_cell.angle_alpha   90.00
_cell.angle_beta   90.00
_cell.angle_gamma   90.00
#
_symmetry.space_group_name_H-M   'P 1'
#
loop_
_entity.id
_entity.type
_entity.pdbx_description
1 polymer ?
#
loop_
_entity_poly.entity_id
_entity_poly.type
_entity_poly.pdbx_seq_one_letter_code
_entity_poly.pdbx_strand_id
1 'polypeptide(L)'
;MEVTPAILDSFFIHLTQDSINFAQDSLLKDSEYIENQLKSELAGAIWGKNESTNIRLQFDNQVLEALKHFNEADAFIKSID
;
A
#
# COMPACT_ATOMS: atom_id res chain seq x y z
N MET A 1 5.58 4.10 11.91
CA MET A 1 6.72 4.03 10.99
C MET A 1 6.40 4.88 9.79
N GLU A 2 7.25 5.85 9.49
CA GLU A 2 7.11 6.76 8.35
C GLU A 2 8.14 6.34 7.30
N VAL A 3 7.75 6.32 6.03
CA VAL A 3 8.70 6.16 4.92
C VAL A 3 9.20 7.55 4.63
N THR A 4 10.47 7.80 4.94
CA THR A 4 11.09 9.11 4.69
C THR A 4 11.57 9.18 3.23
N PRO A 5 11.78 10.38 2.67
CA PRO A 5 12.38 10.54 1.35
C PRO A 5 13.69 9.76 1.18
N ALA A 6 14.49 9.66 2.26
CA ALA A 6 15.72 8.88 2.26
C ALA A 6 15.52 7.37 2.03
N ILE A 7 14.39 6.81 2.49
CA ILE A 7 14.05 5.39 2.24
C ILE A 7 13.67 5.20 0.77
N LEU A 8 12.94 6.14 0.17
CA LEU A 8 12.57 6.10 -1.24
C LEU A 8 13.80 6.25 -2.15
N ASP A 9 14.72 7.15 -1.81
CA ASP A 9 16.01 7.28 -2.51
C ASP A 9 16.83 5.99 -2.42
N SER A 10 16.87 5.38 -1.22
CA SER A 10 17.54 4.09 -1.01
C SER A 10 16.93 2.98 -1.85
N PHE A 11 15.61 2.98 -2.04
CA PHE A 11 14.92 2.04 -2.92
C PHE A 11 15.37 2.19 -4.38
N PHE A 12 15.42 3.41 -4.92
CA PHE A 12 15.89 3.64 -6.30
C PHE A 12 17.37 3.28 -6.50
N ILE A 13 18.22 3.55 -5.49
CA ILE A 13 19.61 3.10 -5.49
C ILE A 13 19.65 1.57 -5.58
N HIS A 14 18.81 0.87 -4.83
CA HIS A 14 18.78 -0.59 -4.82
C HIS A 14 18.33 -1.17 -6.17
N LEU A 15 17.31 -0.60 -6.81
CA LEU A 15 16.90 -1.00 -8.17
C LEU A 15 18.06 -0.87 -9.16
N THR A 16 18.84 0.21 -9.06
CA THR A 16 20.02 0.44 -9.91
C THR A 16 21.11 -0.61 -9.64
N GLN A 17 21.37 -0.95 -8.38
CA GLN A 17 22.34 -1.98 -7.98
C GLN A 17 21.96 -3.35 -8.54
N ASP A 18 20.66 -3.66 -8.56
CA ASP A 18 20.12 -4.91 -9.11
C ASP A 18 20.01 -4.91 -10.64
N SER A 19 20.55 -3.88 -11.30
CA SER A 19 20.48 -3.72 -12.77
C SER A 19 19.06 -3.71 -13.33
N ILE A 20 18.09 -3.27 -12.52
CA ILE A 20 16.70 -3.08 -12.94
C ILE A 20 16.62 -1.73 -13.64
N ASN A 21 16.19 -1.72 -14.90
CA ASN A 21 15.93 -0.48 -15.63
C ASN A 21 14.56 0.07 -15.26
N PHE A 22 14.50 1.33 -14.82
CA PHE A 22 13.26 2.02 -14.47
C PHE A 22 13.30 3.49 -14.90
N ALA A 23 12.13 4.09 -15.07
CA ALA A 23 11.98 5.52 -15.26
C ALA A 23 11.54 6.14 -13.93
N GLN A 24 12.46 6.82 -13.24
CA GLN A 24 12.18 7.39 -11.91
C GLN A 24 10.98 8.36 -11.94
N ASP A 25 10.90 9.23 -12.95
CA ASP A 25 9.79 10.17 -13.12
C ASP A 25 8.43 9.48 -13.29
N SER A 26 8.40 8.28 -13.87
CA SER A 26 7.18 7.48 -13.98
C SER A 26 6.80 6.89 -12.62
N LEU A 27 7.76 6.34 -11.87
CA LEU A 27 7.51 5.76 -10.55
C LEU A 27 7.08 6.81 -9.52
N LEU A 28 7.62 8.03 -9.60
CA LEU A 28 7.24 9.12 -8.70
C LEU A 28 5.77 9.52 -8.82
N LYS A 29 5.10 9.23 -9.95
CA LYS A 29 3.65 9.45 -10.11
C LYS A 29 2.82 8.55 -9.20
N ASP A 30 3.36 7.40 -8.83
CA ASP A 30 2.75 6.41 -7.94
C ASP A 30 3.47 6.35 -6.58
N SER A 31 4.14 7.45 -6.19
CA SER A 31 4.96 7.53 -4.97
C SER A 31 4.21 7.11 -3.71
N GLU A 32 2.96 7.56 -3.52
CA GLU A 32 2.16 7.17 -2.35
C GLU A 32 1.95 5.64 -2.24
N TYR A 33 1.71 4.98 -3.39
CA TYR A 33 1.56 3.53 -3.44
C TYR A 33 2.88 2.82 -3.15
N ILE A 34 3.98 3.28 -3.76
CA ILE A 34 5.32 2.72 -3.55
C ILE A 34 5.74 2.87 -2.08
N GLU A 35 5.49 4.04 -1.49
CA GLU A 35 5.75 4.30 -0.06
C GLU A 35 4.90 3.39 0.84
N ASN A 36 3.61 3.21 0.55
CA ASN A 36 2.78 2.24 1.28
C ASN A 36 3.39 0.84 1.21
N GLN A 37 3.87 0.44 0.03
CA GLN A 37 4.44 -0.88 -0.16
C GLN A 37 5.75 -1.06 0.61
N LEU A 38 6.68 -0.10 0.53
CA LEU A 38 7.91 -0.09 1.32
C LEU A 38 7.63 -0.14 2.81
N LYS A 39 6.65 0.65 3.27
CA LYS A 39 6.20 0.65 4.67
C LYS A 39 5.67 -0.72 5.09
N SER A 40 4.89 -1.37 4.23
CA SER A 40 4.33 -2.69 4.51
C SER A 40 5.39 -3.79 4.58
N GLU A 41 6.42 -3.75 3.73
CA GLU A 41 7.52 -4.71 3.74
C GLU A 41 8.36 -4.55 5.01
N LEU A 42 8.71 -3.32 5.37
CA LEU A 42 9.42 -3.02 6.62
C LEU A 42 8.63 -3.47 7.85
N ALA A 43 7.31 -3.22 7.87
CA ALA A 43 6.45 -3.65 8.98
C ALA A 43 6.35 -5.18 9.05
N GLY A 44 6.30 -5.84 7.90
CA GLY A 44 6.34 -7.30 7.80
C GLY A 44 7.62 -7.90 8.36
N ALA A 45 8.77 -7.27 8.08
CA ALA A 45 10.06 -7.69 8.58
C ALA A 45 10.21 -7.51 10.10
N ILE A 46 9.60 -6.48 10.69
CA ILE A 46 9.76 -6.15 12.12
C ILE A 46 8.68 -6.84 12.98
N TRP A 47 7.42 -6.79 12.55
CA TRP A 47 6.25 -7.18 13.36
C TRP A 47 5.47 -8.37 12.78
N GLY A 48 5.86 -8.85 11.61
CA GLY A 48 5.26 -10.02 10.98
C GLY A 48 4.15 -9.69 9.99
N LYS A 49 3.62 -10.75 9.38
CA LYS A 49 2.75 -10.66 8.19
C LYS A 49 1.46 -9.88 8.42
N ASN A 50 0.86 -9.98 9.60
CA ASN A 50 -0.40 -9.30 9.91
C ASN A 50 -0.24 -7.77 9.82
N GLU A 51 0.85 -7.23 10.36
CA GLU A 51 1.16 -5.81 10.30
C GLU A 51 1.41 -5.34 8.87
N SER A 52 2.12 -6.14 8.07
CA SER A 52 2.31 -5.88 6.64
C SER A 52 0.96 -5.79 5.91
N THR A 53 0.08 -6.78 6.12
CA THR A 53 -1.24 -6.82 5.49
C THR A 53 -2.09 -5.63 5.92
N ASN A 54 -2.12 -5.28 7.21
CA ASN A 54 -2.88 -4.14 7.71
C ASN A 54 -2.49 -2.83 7.00
N ILE A 55 -1.18 -2.59 6.81
CA ILE A 55 -0.70 -1.38 6.11
C ILE A 55 -1.15 -1.36 4.64
N ARG A 56 -1.11 -2.50 3.94
CA ARG A 56 -1.55 -2.57 2.53
C ARG A 56 -3.05 -2.35 2.38
N LEU A 57 -3.85 -2.91 3.29
CA LEU A 57 -5.32 -2.75 3.27
C LEU A 57 -5.76 -1.29 3.39
N GLN A 58 -4.94 -0.42 3.98
CA GLN A 58 -5.24 1.02 4.08
C GLN A 58 -5.13 1.77 2.74
N PHE A 59 -4.49 1.18 1.73
CA PHE A 59 -4.31 1.76 0.39
C PHE A 59 -4.97 0.91 -0.72
N ASP A 60 -5.55 -0.23 -0.37
CA ASP A 60 -6.24 -1.09 -1.33
C ASP A 60 -7.57 -0.44 -1.76
N ASN A 61 -7.64 -0.03 -3.02
CA ASN A 61 -8.81 0.68 -3.54
C ASN A 61 -10.09 -0.17 -3.51
N GLN A 62 -10.00 -1.49 -3.62
CA GLN A 62 -11.17 -2.38 -3.57
C GLN A 62 -11.69 -2.48 -2.14
N VAL A 63 -10.79 -2.60 -1.16
CA VAL A 63 -11.16 -2.61 0.27
C VAL A 63 -11.76 -1.27 0.68
N LEU A 64 -11.11 -0.16 0.30
CA LEU A 64 -11.61 1.18 0.59
C LEU A 64 -12.96 1.46 -0.06
N GLU A 65 -13.18 0.99 -1.28
CA GLU A 65 -14.48 1.14 -1.96
C GLU A 65 -15.55 0.27 -1.31
N ALA A 66 -15.25 -1.01 -1.03
CA ALA A 66 -16.16 -1.90 -0.33
C ALA A 66 -16.60 -1.34 1.03
N LEU A 67 -15.68 -0.68 1.74
CA LEU A 67 -15.97 -0.05 3.03
C LEU A 67 -17.07 1.02 2.96
N LYS A 68 -17.21 1.71 1.83
CA LYS A 68 -18.23 2.75 1.62
C LYS A 68 -19.64 2.17 1.51
N HIS A 69 -19.78 0.93 1.02
CA HIS A 69 -21.07 0.32 0.69
C HIS A 69 -21.63 -0.60 1.78
N PHE A 70 -20.95 -0.77 2.93
CA PHE A 70 -21.46 -1.66 4.00
C PHE A 70 -22.85 -1.28 4.51
N ASN A 71 -23.11 0.02 4.69
CA ASN A 71 -24.42 0.48 5.17
C ASN A 71 -25.52 0.23 4.14
N GLU A 72 -25.22 0.40 2.84
CA GLU A 72 -26.17 0.13 1.75
C GLU A 72 -26.46 -1.38 1.64
N ALA A 73 -25.43 -2.21 1.76
CA ALA A 73 -25.57 -3.66 1.77
C ALA A 73 -26.39 -4.15 2.97
N ASP A 74 -26.15 -3.62 4.18
CA ASP A 74 -26.92 -3.93 5.39
C ASP A 74 -28.39 -3.51 5.24
N ALA A 75 -28.65 -2.32 4.69
CA ALA A 75 -30.00 -1.86 4.42
C ALA A 75 -30.73 -2.72 3.37
N PHE A 76 -30.02 -3.16 2.33
CA PHE A 76 -30.55 -4.04 1.29
C PHE A 76 -30.91 -5.42 1.86
N ILE A 77 -30.05 -6.03 2.68
CA ILE A 77 -30.34 -7.33 3.31
C ILE A 77 -31.61 -7.22 4.17
N LYS A 78 -31.73 -6.15 4.98
CA LYS A 78 -32.91 -5.90 5.82
C LYS A 78 -34.20 -5.60 5.06
N SER A 79 -34.14 -5.25 3.77
CA SER A 79 -35.34 -4.93 2.98
C SER A 79 -35.93 -6.15 2.26
N ILE A 80 -35.18 -7.25 2.19
CA ILE A 80 -35.60 -8.52 1.57
C ILE A 80 -35.89 -9.62 2.59
N ASP A 81 -35.60 -9.38 3.88
CA ASP A 81 -36.03 -10.18 5.04
C ASP A 81 -37.45 -9.79 5.50
#